data_AF-A0A1E9ISD2-F1
#
_entry.id   AF-A0A1E9ISD2-F1
#
_cell.length_a   1.000
_cell.length_b   1.000
_cell.length_c   1.000
_cell.angle_alpha   90.00
_cell.angle_beta   90.00
_cell.angle_gamma   90.00
#
_symmetry.space_group_name_H-M   'P 1'
#
loop_
_entity.id
_entity.type
_entity.pdbx_description
1 polymer ?
#
loop_
_entity_poly.entity_id
_entity_poly.type
_entity_poly.pdbx_seq_one_letter_code
_entity_poly.pdbx_strand_id
1 'polypeptide(L)'
;MDNLTLGVIGAVIVIGLLTIFKFSGKKEKEENKDEIRIYYRYAGDIEWIRYEIERYRFGSLKYLFSCKNKEESDFQIIINNTETDISADFYATEFNYSKKYSLECIVKDLKLTDEKYDELMENLKDTYIEDNHDGKAIEKIKKNTEEEVKEII
;
A
#
# COMPACT_ATOMS: atom_id res chain seq x y z
N MET A 1 -50.77 25.37 13.57
CA MET A 1 -49.37 24.93 13.43
C MET A 1 -48.66 26.04 12.69
N ASP A 2 -47.78 26.74 13.39
CA ASP A 2 -47.24 28.01 12.94
C ASP A 2 -46.19 27.78 11.84
N ASN A 3 -46.10 28.71 10.89
CA ASN A 3 -45.12 28.64 9.79
C ASN A 3 -43.65 28.51 10.30
N LEU A 4 -43.41 28.85 11.56
CA LEU A 4 -42.13 28.68 12.26
C LEU A 4 -41.80 27.21 12.56
N THR A 5 -42.79 26.38 12.90
CA THR A 5 -42.57 24.95 13.22
C THR A 5 -42.27 24.14 11.97
N LEU A 6 -42.90 24.46 10.83
CA LEU A 6 -42.61 23.85 9.54
C LEU A 6 -41.20 24.20 9.02
N GLY A 7 -40.76 25.44 9.21
CA GLY A 7 -39.41 25.88 8.82
C GLY A 7 -38.29 25.18 9.60
N VAL A 8 -38.48 24.98 10.91
CA VAL A 8 -37.49 24.29 11.77
C VAL A 8 -37.43 22.80 11.44
N ILE A 9 -38.57 22.14 11.22
CA ILE A 9 -38.60 20.71 10.85
C ILE A 9 -37.93 20.49 9.48
N GLY A 10 -38.21 21.38 8.51
CA GLY A 10 -37.56 21.33 7.18
C GLY A 10 -36.03 21.49 7.26
N ALA A 11 -35.53 22.42 8.08
CA ALA A 11 -34.10 22.64 8.25
C ALA A 11 -33.39 21.45 8.91
N VAL A 12 -34.00 20.82 9.92
CA VAL A 12 -33.42 19.64 10.60
C VAL A 12 -33.34 18.44 9.67
N ILE A 13 -34.36 18.22 8.82
CA ILE A 13 -34.37 17.13 7.83
C ILE A 13 -33.27 17.35 6.78
N VAL A 14 -33.11 18.58 6.28
CA VAL A 14 -32.09 18.91 5.27
C VAL A 14 -30.67 18.78 5.84
N ILE A 15 -30.44 19.21 7.08
CA ILE A 15 -29.14 19.04 7.75
C ILE A 15 -28.84 17.56 8.00
N GLY A 16 -29.84 16.78 8.44
CA GLY A 16 -29.71 15.32 8.62
C GLY A 16 -29.43 14.58 7.31
N LEU A 17 -30.10 14.96 6.22
CA LEU A 17 -29.82 14.44 4.87
C LEU A 17 -28.42 14.83 4.38
N LEU A 18 -27.96 16.05 4.65
CA LEU A 18 -26.62 16.51 4.29
C LEU A 18 -25.51 15.79 5.08
N THR A 19 -25.72 15.49 6.37
CA THR A 19 -24.77 14.69 7.14
C THR A 19 -24.76 13.24 6.70
N ILE A 20 -25.91 12.64 6.37
CA ILE A 20 -25.99 11.30 5.77
C ILE A 20 -25.34 11.30 4.38
N PHE A 21 -25.52 12.33 3.55
CA PHE A 21 -24.86 12.43 2.24
C PHE A 21 -23.35 12.65 2.37
N LYS A 22 -22.87 13.44 3.34
CA LYS A 22 -21.43 13.59 3.62
C LYS A 22 -20.81 12.31 4.20
N PHE A 23 -21.57 11.51 4.94
CA PHE A 23 -21.12 10.19 5.41
C PHE A 23 -21.21 9.10 4.32
N SER A 24 -22.21 9.16 3.44
CA SER A 24 -22.35 8.24 2.29
C SER A 24 -21.39 8.56 1.15
N GLY A 25 -20.90 9.80 1.05
CA GLY A 25 -19.87 10.22 0.09
C GLY A 25 -18.45 9.75 0.40
N LYS A 26 -18.26 9.01 1.50
CA LYS A 26 -17.02 8.29 1.84
C LYS A 26 -17.26 6.80 2.02
N LYS A 27 -18.12 6.24 1.18
CA LYS A 27 -17.86 4.91 0.62
C LYS A 27 -17.34 5.14 -0.78
N GLU A 28 -16.11 5.62 -0.88
CA GLU A 28 -15.31 5.27 -2.05
C GLU A 28 -15.44 3.76 -2.14
N LYS A 29 -15.94 3.29 -3.29
CA LYS A 29 -15.96 1.88 -3.63
C LYS A 29 -14.64 1.29 -3.16
N GLU A 30 -14.69 0.23 -2.35
CA GLU A 30 -13.62 -0.77 -2.31
C GLU A 30 -13.49 -1.30 -3.75
N GLU A 31 -12.89 -0.51 -4.64
CA GLU A 31 -12.31 -1.00 -5.86
C GLU A 31 -11.19 -1.91 -5.39
N ASN A 32 -11.46 -3.22 -5.35
CA ASN A 32 -10.63 -4.34 -5.77
C ASN A 32 -9.09 -4.14 -5.77
N LYS A 33 -8.54 -3.39 -4.80
CA LYS A 33 -7.12 -3.16 -4.66
C LYS A 33 -6.59 -4.35 -3.91
N ASP A 34 -5.94 -5.23 -4.67
CA ASP A 34 -5.16 -6.31 -4.11
C ASP A 34 -3.89 -5.67 -3.54
N GLU A 35 -3.91 -5.41 -2.23
CA GLU A 35 -2.81 -4.77 -1.51
C GLU A 35 -2.05 -5.82 -0.69
N ILE A 36 -0.73 -5.86 -0.88
CA ILE A 36 0.19 -6.67 -0.08
C ILE A 36 1.12 -5.73 0.69
N ARG A 37 1.20 -5.91 2.01
CA ARG A 37 2.14 -5.21 2.87
C ARG A 37 3.22 -6.17 3.33
N ILE A 38 4.47 -5.83 3.07
CA ILE A 38 5.64 -6.64 3.37
C ILE A 38 6.53 -5.86 4.35
N TYR A 39 6.89 -6.50 5.45
CA TYR A 39 7.54 -5.85 6.59
C TYR A 39 8.97 -6.33 6.76
N TYR A 40 9.90 -5.40 6.97
CA TYR A 40 11.33 -5.67 7.11
C TYR A 40 11.99 -4.80 8.17
N ARG A 41 13.23 -5.19 8.49
CA ARG A 41 14.21 -4.38 9.20
C ARG A 41 15.33 -3.93 8.27
N TYR A 42 15.80 -2.71 8.43
CA TYR A 42 16.85 -2.10 7.63
C TYR A 42 17.75 -1.24 8.52
N ALA A 43 19.02 -1.64 8.61
CA ALA A 43 20.03 -0.96 9.42
C ALA A 43 21.02 -0.14 8.55
N GLY A 44 20.62 0.24 7.34
CA GLY A 44 21.46 0.95 6.39
C GLY A 44 21.03 2.41 6.20
N ASP A 45 21.68 3.06 5.23
CA ASP A 45 21.39 4.44 4.84
C ASP A 45 20.08 4.51 4.02
N ILE A 46 19.12 5.30 4.49
CA ILE A 46 17.80 5.46 3.87
C ILE A 46 17.87 6.22 2.54
N GLU A 47 18.72 7.23 2.45
CA GLU A 47 18.90 7.99 1.21
C GLU A 47 19.57 7.11 0.14
N TRP A 48 20.49 6.25 0.55
CA TRP A 48 21.11 5.29 -0.37
C TRP A 48 20.10 4.26 -0.91
N ILE A 49 19.30 3.62 -0.06
CA ILE A 49 18.32 2.62 -0.54
C ILE A 49 17.22 3.28 -1.36
N ARG A 50 16.78 4.49 -0.99
CA ARG A 50 15.87 5.31 -1.79
C ARG A 50 16.42 5.54 -3.19
N TYR A 51 17.68 5.98 -3.30
CA TYR A 51 18.33 6.25 -4.59
C TYR A 51 18.34 5.03 -5.53
N GLU A 52 18.54 3.83 -4.97
CA GLU A 52 18.53 2.57 -5.70
C GLU A 52 17.11 2.15 -6.13
N ILE A 53 16.12 2.28 -5.24
CA ILE A 53 14.70 1.99 -5.52
C ILE A 53 14.16 2.89 -6.62
N GLU A 54 14.42 4.20 -6.57
CA GLU A 54 13.99 5.17 -7.61
C GLU A 54 14.57 4.85 -9.00
N ARG A 55 15.63 4.03 -9.06
CA ARG A 55 16.29 3.57 -10.29
C ARG A 55 15.94 2.13 -10.66
N TYR A 56 14.96 1.52 -10.00
CA TYR A 56 14.56 0.13 -10.22
C TYR A 56 15.71 -0.86 -10.05
N ARG A 57 16.60 -0.60 -9.07
CA ARG A 57 17.74 -1.45 -8.71
C ARG A 57 17.41 -2.27 -7.47
N PHE A 58 16.55 -3.26 -7.64
CA PHE A 58 16.00 -4.02 -6.52
C PHE A 58 17.00 -4.99 -5.88
N GLY A 59 18.16 -5.22 -6.49
CA GLY A 59 19.29 -5.94 -5.86
C GLY A 59 19.79 -5.35 -4.54
N SER A 60 19.44 -4.09 -4.24
CA SER A 60 19.68 -3.44 -2.94
C SER A 60 18.79 -3.98 -1.81
N LEU A 61 17.62 -4.56 -2.12
CA LEU A 61 16.67 -5.09 -1.13
C LEU A 61 17.19 -6.34 -0.41
N LYS A 62 18.27 -6.97 -0.91
CA LYS A 62 18.98 -8.04 -0.19
C LYS A 62 19.56 -7.60 1.16
N TYR A 63 19.66 -6.30 1.43
CA TYR A 63 20.11 -5.77 2.73
C TYR A 63 18.97 -5.61 3.74
N LEU A 64 17.72 -5.87 3.33
CA LEU A 64 16.61 -6.00 4.24
C LEU A 64 16.72 -7.31 5.04
N PHE A 65 16.40 -7.21 6.33
CA PHE A 65 16.34 -8.32 7.28
C PHE A 65 14.90 -8.67 7.57
N SER A 66 14.58 -9.95 7.60
CA SER A 66 13.25 -10.43 7.95
C SER A 66 12.87 -10.05 9.38
N CYS A 67 11.59 -9.78 9.62
CA CYS A 67 11.02 -9.57 10.94
C CYS A 67 9.90 -10.57 11.22
N LYS A 68 9.54 -10.75 12.50
CA LYS A 68 8.50 -11.72 12.89
C LYS A 68 7.09 -11.13 12.85
N ASN A 69 6.98 -9.82 12.95
CA ASN A 69 5.75 -9.06 13.06
C ASN A 69 6.00 -7.60 12.64
N LYS A 70 4.93 -6.84 12.46
CA LYS A 70 5.01 -5.43 12.06
C LYS A 70 5.60 -4.51 13.13
N GLU A 71 5.51 -4.86 14.41
CA GLU A 71 6.02 -4.04 15.50
C GLU A 71 7.56 -4.02 15.54
N GLU A 72 8.21 -5.05 15.00
CA GLU A 72 9.66 -5.13 14.79
C GLU A 72 10.14 -4.46 13.51
N SER A 73 9.22 -4.03 12.63
CA SER A 73 9.52 -3.47 11.32
C SER A 73 9.94 -2.00 11.41
N ASP A 74 10.99 -1.64 10.68
CA ASP A 74 11.41 -0.25 10.45
C ASP A 74 11.44 0.11 8.95
N PHE A 75 11.14 -0.86 8.08
CA PHE A 75 11.00 -0.71 6.64
C PHE A 75 9.78 -1.48 6.14
N GLN A 76 8.96 -0.86 5.28
CA GLN A 76 7.75 -1.46 4.73
C GLN A 76 7.68 -1.27 3.21
N ILE A 77 7.23 -2.29 2.51
CA ILE A 77 6.89 -2.26 1.08
C ILE A 77 5.39 -2.52 0.97
N ILE A 78 4.68 -1.68 0.23
CA ILE A 78 3.27 -1.86 -0.09
C ILE A 78 3.17 -2.05 -1.59
N ILE A 79 2.70 -3.21 -2.02
CA ILE A 79 2.43 -3.51 -3.42
C ILE A 79 0.94 -3.32 -3.63
N ASN A 80 0.59 -2.43 -4.54
CA ASN A 80 -0.77 -2.19 -4.98
C ASN A 80 -0.93 -2.78 -6.37
N ASN A 81 -1.76 -3.80 -6.51
CA ASN A 81 -2.18 -4.32 -7.80
C ASN A 81 -3.62 -3.90 -8.09
N THR A 82 -3.81 -3.31 -9.26
CA THR A 82 -5.11 -2.95 -9.83
C THR A 82 -5.29 -3.68 -11.16
N GLU A 83 -6.50 -3.69 -11.71
CA GLU A 83 -6.76 -4.36 -13.01
C GLU A 83 -5.87 -3.89 -14.16
N THR A 84 -5.27 -2.70 -14.07
CA THR A 84 -4.53 -2.06 -15.17
C THR A 84 -3.11 -1.66 -14.83
N ASP A 85 -2.69 -1.78 -13.57
CA ASP A 85 -1.43 -1.18 -13.11
C ASP A 85 -0.95 -1.83 -11.80
N ILE A 86 0.36 -2.01 -11.70
CA ILE A 86 1.05 -2.47 -10.50
C ILE A 86 1.99 -1.37 -10.03
N SER A 87 1.88 -0.99 -8.75
CA SER A 87 2.80 -0.03 -8.16
C SER A 87 3.27 -0.44 -6.77
N ALA A 88 4.41 0.12 -6.36
CA ALA A 88 4.98 -0.09 -5.05
C ALA A 88 5.24 1.22 -4.31
N ASP A 89 4.85 1.25 -3.04
CA ASP A 89 5.24 2.28 -2.08
C ASP A 89 6.29 1.71 -1.12
N PHE A 90 7.28 2.52 -0.78
CA PHE A 90 8.35 2.17 0.14
C PHE A 90 8.37 3.15 1.30
N TYR A 91 8.43 2.60 2.51
CA TYR A 91 8.45 3.37 3.75
C TYR A 91 9.62 2.91 4.62
N ALA A 92 10.23 3.85 5.34
CA ALA A 92 11.26 3.57 6.31
C ALA A 92 11.16 4.52 7.50
N THR A 93 11.60 4.10 8.68
CA THR A 93 11.81 5.02 9.81
C THR A 93 13.23 5.55 9.77
N GLU A 94 13.42 6.87 9.85
CA GLU A 94 14.76 7.41 10.08
C GLU A 94 15.32 6.93 11.42
N PHE A 95 16.40 6.15 11.37
CA PHE A 95 17.06 5.61 12.56
C PHE A 95 17.91 6.69 13.24
N ASN A 96 17.27 7.63 13.92
CA ASN A 96 17.95 8.49 14.89
C ASN A 96 17.83 7.84 16.27
N TYR A 97 18.95 7.42 16.85
CA TYR A 97 19.12 6.62 18.09
C TYR A 97 18.40 7.12 19.38
N SER A 98 17.44 8.05 19.30
CA SER A 98 16.79 8.65 20.47
C SER A 98 15.26 8.74 20.40
N LYS A 99 14.60 8.51 19.26
CA LYS A 99 13.13 8.62 19.18
C LYS A 99 12.55 7.58 18.22
N LYS A 100 11.46 6.96 18.65
CA LYS A 100 10.65 6.06 17.82
C LYS A 100 9.94 6.94 16.77
N TYR A 101 10.53 7.08 15.59
CA TYR A 101 9.93 7.85 14.49
C TYR A 101 8.85 7.03 13.80
N SER A 102 7.80 7.70 13.34
CA SER A 102 6.80 7.14 12.44
C SER A 102 7.46 6.69 11.13
N LEU A 103 6.90 5.66 10.48
CA LEU A 103 7.27 5.31 9.12
C LEU A 103 7.03 6.50 8.19
N GLU A 104 8.06 6.91 7.47
CA GLU A 104 7.99 7.95 6.45
C GLU A 104 8.05 7.32 5.07
N CYS A 105 7.32 7.90 4.12
CA CYS A 105 7.33 7.44 2.74
C CYS A 105 8.62 7.92 2.07
N ILE A 106 9.43 6.98 1.59
CA ILE A 106 10.70 7.29 0.91
C ILE A 106 10.55 7.28 -0.62
N VAL A 107 9.68 6.40 -1.13
CA VAL A 107 9.29 6.33 -2.55
C VAL A 107 7.80 6.00 -2.60
N LYS A 108 7.05 6.73 -3.43
CA LYS A 108 5.60 6.59 -3.56
C LYS A 108 5.20 6.34 -5.00
N ASP A 109 4.24 5.45 -5.20
CA ASP A 109 3.61 5.07 -6.46
C ASP A 109 4.65 4.77 -7.55
N LEU A 110 5.67 3.98 -7.18
CA LEU A 110 6.66 3.51 -8.14
C LEU A 110 5.97 2.54 -9.11
N LYS A 111 5.72 2.99 -10.33
CA LYS A 111 5.06 2.20 -11.38
C LYS A 111 5.95 1.05 -11.82
N LEU A 112 5.43 -0.17 -11.77
CA LEU A 112 6.16 -1.37 -12.14
C LEU A 112 5.58 -1.90 -13.45
N THR A 113 6.45 -2.13 -14.44
CA THR A 113 6.13 -3.08 -15.51
C THR A 113 6.17 -4.50 -14.95
N ASP A 114 5.61 -5.48 -15.65
CA ASP A 114 5.59 -6.88 -15.18
C ASP A 114 7.02 -7.41 -14.94
N GLU A 115 7.96 -7.09 -15.83
CA GLU A 115 9.39 -7.41 -15.65
C GLU A 115 9.98 -6.80 -14.36
N LYS A 116 9.61 -5.54 -14.03
CA LYS A 116 10.10 -4.87 -12.82
C LYS A 116 9.39 -5.34 -11.56
N TYR A 117 8.15 -5.79 -11.69
CA TYR A 117 7.43 -6.45 -10.63
C TYR A 117 8.09 -7.79 -10.28
N ASP A 118 8.39 -8.61 -11.28
CA ASP A 118 9.08 -9.89 -11.09
C ASP A 118 10.47 -9.69 -10.48
N GLU A 119 11.26 -8.74 -11.00
CA GLU A 119 12.57 -8.40 -10.44
C GLU A 119 12.45 -7.93 -8.97
N LEU A 120 11.43 -7.13 -8.64
CA LEU A 120 11.18 -6.74 -7.26
C LEU A 120 10.96 -7.98 -6.40
N MET A 121 10.03 -8.85 -6.78
CA MET A 121 9.65 -10.03 -6.02
C MET A 121 10.80 -11.03 -5.85
N GLU A 122 11.64 -11.24 -6.87
CA GLU A 122 12.82 -12.12 -6.81
C GLU A 122 13.88 -11.63 -5.80
N ASN A 123 13.94 -10.32 -5.55
CA ASN A 123 14.91 -9.72 -4.62
C ASN A 123 14.38 -9.61 -3.18
N LEU A 124 13.10 -9.95 -2.94
CA LEU A 124 12.50 -10.00 -1.61
C LEU A 124 12.86 -11.32 -0.91
N LYS A 125 13.03 -11.25 0.41
CA LYS A 125 13.24 -12.41 1.26
C LYS A 125 11.97 -12.75 2.02
N ASP A 126 11.81 -14.01 2.40
CA ASP A 126 10.73 -14.41 3.30
C ASP A 126 10.74 -13.58 4.59
N THR A 127 9.60 -12.98 4.92
CA THR A 127 9.40 -12.11 6.09
C THR A 127 7.93 -12.06 6.48
N TYR A 128 7.57 -11.22 7.45
CA TYR A 128 6.18 -10.96 7.82
C TYR A 128 5.42 -10.20 6.71
N ILE A 129 4.28 -10.74 6.29
CA ILE A 129 3.42 -10.21 5.22
C ILE A 129 1.98 -10.11 5.73
N GLU A 130 1.31 -8.99 5.46
CA GLU A 130 -0.14 -8.83 5.58
C GLU A 130 -0.74 -8.73 4.16
N ASP A 131 -1.66 -9.64 3.84
CA ASP A 131 -2.45 -9.63 2.60
C ASP A 131 -3.91 -9.33 2.99
N ASN A 132 -4.47 -8.24 2.44
CA ASN A 132 -5.81 -7.78 2.79
C ASN A 132 -6.95 -8.66 2.23
N HIS A 133 -6.64 -9.67 1.40
CA HIS A 133 -7.64 -10.56 0.77
C HIS A 133 -7.43 -12.05 1.09
N ASP A 134 -7.07 -12.38 2.33
CA ASP A 134 -6.94 -13.78 2.80
C ASP A 134 -6.01 -14.64 1.93
N GLY A 135 -4.92 -14.07 1.40
CA GLY A 135 -3.94 -14.76 0.54
C GLY A 135 -4.26 -14.73 -0.97
N LYS A 136 -5.42 -14.17 -1.37
CA LYS A 136 -5.84 -14.11 -2.77
C LYS A 136 -5.08 -13.06 -3.58
N ALA A 137 -4.55 -12.00 -2.96
CA ALA A 137 -3.76 -11.00 -3.68
C ALA A 137 -2.44 -11.62 -4.16
N ILE A 138 -1.77 -12.38 -3.30
CA ILE A 138 -0.54 -13.11 -3.66
C ILE A 138 -0.82 -14.13 -4.78
N GLU A 139 -1.92 -14.88 -4.70
CA GLU A 139 -2.29 -15.86 -5.73
C GLU A 139 -2.66 -15.23 -7.08
N LYS A 140 -3.42 -14.13 -7.07
CA LYS A 140 -3.80 -13.41 -8.31
C LYS A 140 -2.59 -12.78 -8.99
N ILE A 141 -1.67 -12.20 -8.23
CA ILE A 141 -0.43 -11.67 -8.79
C ILE A 141 0.33 -12.80 -9.50
N LYS A 142 0.57 -13.93 -8.82
CA LYS A 142 1.25 -15.08 -9.43
C LYS A 142 0.56 -15.56 -10.71
N LYS A 143 -0.78 -15.56 -10.71
CA LYS A 143 -1.58 -16.00 -11.85
C LYS A 143 -1.49 -15.04 -13.04
N ASN A 144 -1.54 -13.72 -12.82
CA ASN A 144 -1.41 -12.73 -13.88
C ASN A 144 -0.04 -12.84 -14.58
N THR A 145 1.04 -13.01 -13.79
CA THR A 145 2.39 -13.26 -14.33
C THR A 145 2.45 -14.55 -15.17
N GLU A 146 1.78 -15.63 -14.74
CA GLU A 146 1.79 -16.91 -15.47
C GLU A 146 0.95 -16.91 -16.76
N GLU A 147 -0.12 -16.12 -16.85
CA GLU A 147 -0.98 -16.04 -18.03
C GLU A 147 -0.32 -15.20 -19.15
N GLU A 148 0.36 -14.10 -18.83
CA GLU A 148 1.11 -13.30 -19.83
C GLU A 148 2.28 -14.08 -20.46
N VAL A 149 2.98 -14.91 -19.67
CA VAL A 149 4.07 -15.76 -20.20
C VAL A 149 3.57 -16.80 -21.22
N LYS A 150 2.29 -17.19 -21.15
CA LYS A 150 1.69 -18.16 -22.09
C LYS A 150 1.21 -17.51 -23.39
N GLU A 151 0.91 -16.22 -23.40
CA GLU A 151 0.48 -15.52 -24.63
C GLU A 151 1.65 -15.14 -25.56
N ILE A 152 2.90 -15.26 -25.08
CA ILE A 152 4.11 -14.89 -25.82
C ILE A 152 4.78 -16.09 -26.53
N ILE A 153 4.25 -17.33 -26.39
CA ILE A 153 4.80 -18.56 -27.00
C ILE A 153 4.03 -19.00 -28.26
#